data_AF-A0ABD2AU90-F1
#
_entry.id   AF-A0ABD2AU90-F1
#
_cell.length_a   1.000
_cell.length_b   1.000
_cell.length_c   1.000
_cell.angle_alpha   90.00
_cell.angle_beta   90.00
_cell.angle_gamma   90.00
#
_symmetry.space_group_name_H-M   'P 1'
#
loop_
_entity.id
_entity.type
_entity.pdbx_description
1 polymer ?
#
loop_
_entity_poly.entity_id
_entity_poly.type
_entity_poly.pdbx_seq_one_letter_code
_entity_poly.pdbx_strand_id
1 'polypeptide(L)'
;MMPWTNKSVSFGVAGGLLIILGAFLSFFSTTIFDKILKKELVFSENSKTFNIWKDTSSLPPMYLDIYFFNWTNPEELIIPGKKPNLVQVGPYSFVEVRQKVNITFHPENDTVSYFQQRWWYFDQERTNGTLQDNITQLNVVAVSATHKIRYWSYFMQNTFSYILSSKSNLSITKTVGELLFTGYDDTIINMGKVAAVDEVPPFDRFGWFYMRNGSTEFDGYFNMDTGNSNISNLGVLRNWNYKDTIKYFKTPCNIIEGSAGEFWPPYQTEDEINLFSPDMCRPLLYEFVQKTTYMEIEGNQYVLGEKTLGNKTRRRYPHDQAKYFERTTTTEDFFESEHSIEVTQMPEDTEDPDVVNLGHCYCNGECNPSGLINITACRYGAPVFVSLPHFYKADPILSKQVIGMNSNEKDHSFYITLEPTTGIPLEVAARLQINVLLQPSQIVSLFNNVPKTYFPIFWFSMKVNIPEDLASNLKYFLLISSLCFYVGLIIMTLGTLILVSIVLFHVMKRSRKNHEQLKLNITNVSSEKTSESIYVDKPNHDEDSHVRNDRRLYPKLY
;
A
#
# COMPACT_ATOMS: atom_id res chain seq x y z
N MET A 1 10.76 -71.38 -8.28
CA MET A 1 11.20 -70.04 -8.72
C MET A 1 9.98 -69.12 -8.85
N MET A 2 9.81 -68.15 -7.95
CA MET A 2 8.81 -67.06 -8.08
C MET A 2 9.53 -65.70 -8.06
N PRO A 3 9.99 -65.18 -9.21
CA PRO A 3 10.55 -63.83 -9.30
C PRO A 3 9.49 -62.73 -9.43
N TRP A 4 8.22 -63.09 -9.62
CA TRP A 4 7.14 -62.15 -9.98
C TRP A 4 6.35 -61.59 -8.79
N THR A 5 6.37 -62.24 -7.62
CA THR A 5 5.70 -61.73 -6.40
C THR A 5 6.43 -60.54 -5.78
N ASN A 6 7.76 -60.46 -5.91
CA ASN A 6 8.53 -59.31 -5.43
C ASN A 6 8.26 -58.04 -6.25
N LYS A 7 8.01 -58.17 -7.56
CA LYS A 7 7.75 -57.02 -8.44
C LYS A 7 6.39 -56.37 -8.14
N SER A 8 5.32 -57.16 -7.99
CA SER A 8 3.98 -56.63 -7.66
C SER A 8 3.93 -55.96 -6.29
N VAL A 9 4.65 -56.49 -5.30
CA VAL A 9 4.78 -55.86 -3.97
C VAL A 9 5.56 -54.54 -4.07
N SER A 10 6.66 -54.51 -4.83
CA SER A 10 7.44 -53.29 -5.05
C SER A 10 6.62 -52.18 -5.73
N PHE A 11 5.79 -52.51 -6.73
CA PHE A 11 4.91 -51.53 -7.37
C PHE A 11 3.76 -51.08 -6.46
N GLY A 12 3.24 -51.96 -5.60
CA GLY A 12 2.24 -51.61 -4.59
C GLY A 12 2.78 -50.64 -3.55
N VAL A 13 4.01 -50.87 -3.07
CA VAL A 13 4.72 -49.94 -2.17
C VAL A 13 4.96 -48.61 -2.86
N ALA A 14 5.41 -48.61 -4.13
CA ALA A 14 5.59 -47.38 -4.89
C ALA A 14 4.29 -46.58 -5.08
N GLY A 15 3.19 -47.26 -5.42
CA GLY A 15 1.86 -46.64 -5.54
C GLY A 15 1.37 -46.03 -4.23
N GLY A 16 1.56 -46.75 -3.11
CA GLY A 16 1.24 -46.25 -1.76
C GLY A 16 2.08 -45.02 -1.38
N LEU A 17 3.38 -45.02 -1.66
CA LEU A 17 4.26 -43.88 -1.41
C LEU A 17 3.86 -42.65 -2.23
N LEU A 18 3.45 -42.84 -3.49
CA LEU A 18 2.95 -41.74 -4.33
C LEU A 18 1.65 -41.15 -3.75
N ILE A 19 0.73 -41.97 -3.26
CA ILE A 19 -0.49 -41.46 -2.62
C ILE A 19 -0.15 -40.65 -1.36
N ILE A 20 0.75 -41.14 -0.52
CA ILE A 20 1.20 -40.43 0.68
C ILE A 20 1.86 -39.09 0.31
N LEU A 21 2.75 -39.09 -0.69
CA LEU A 21 3.43 -37.89 -1.16
C LEU A 21 2.46 -36.87 -1.77
N GLY A 22 1.53 -37.33 -2.62
CA GLY A 22 0.53 -36.47 -3.23
C GLY A 22 -0.44 -35.88 -2.20
N ALA A 23 -0.87 -36.68 -1.22
CA ALA A 23 -1.70 -36.21 -0.11
C ALA A 23 -0.96 -35.19 0.75
N PHE A 24 0.33 -35.41 1.01
CA PHE A 24 1.18 -34.47 1.72
C PHE A 24 1.29 -33.14 0.97
N LEU A 25 1.61 -33.17 -0.34
CA LEU A 25 1.74 -31.95 -1.14
C LEU A 25 0.43 -31.17 -1.26
N SER A 26 -0.72 -31.85 -1.43
CA SER A 26 -2.02 -31.20 -1.50
C SER A 26 -2.50 -30.66 -0.16
N PHE A 27 -2.21 -31.35 0.96
CA PHE A 27 -2.63 -30.90 2.29
C PHE A 27 -1.75 -29.79 2.85
N PHE A 28 -0.43 -29.86 2.62
CA PHE A 28 0.53 -28.89 3.16
C PHE A 28 0.93 -27.79 2.15
N SER A 29 0.30 -27.69 0.97
CA SER A 29 0.66 -26.71 -0.07
C SER A 29 0.69 -25.28 0.45
N THR A 30 -0.33 -24.86 1.20
CA THR A 30 -0.43 -23.51 1.79
C THR A 30 0.66 -23.27 2.83
N THR A 31 0.91 -24.23 3.73
CA THR A 31 1.96 -24.12 4.75
C THR A 31 3.36 -24.08 4.14
N ILE A 32 3.60 -24.85 3.07
CA ILE A 32 4.86 -24.82 2.31
C ILE A 32 5.02 -23.45 1.65
N PHE A 33 3.98 -22.96 0.99
CA PHE A 33 3.98 -21.64 0.36
C PHE A 33 4.25 -20.54 1.39
N ASP A 34 3.55 -20.51 2.53
CA ASP A 34 3.75 -19.51 3.57
C ASP A 34 5.18 -19.52 4.13
N LYS A 35 5.80 -20.72 4.28
CA LYS A 35 7.20 -20.82 4.70
C LYS A 35 8.16 -20.29 3.64
N ILE A 36 7.89 -20.54 2.36
CA ILE A 36 8.69 -20.01 1.26
C ILE A 36 8.53 -18.48 1.19
N LEU A 37 7.30 -17.98 1.23
CA LEU A 37 6.97 -16.55 1.26
C LEU A 37 7.72 -15.83 2.38
N LYS A 38 7.58 -16.32 3.62
CA LYS A 38 8.26 -15.73 4.78
C LYS A 38 9.78 -15.72 4.64
N LYS A 39 10.36 -16.69 3.94
CA LYS A 39 11.81 -16.73 3.73
C LYS A 39 12.27 -15.80 2.61
N GLU A 40 11.51 -15.72 1.51
CA GLU A 40 11.88 -14.91 0.33
C GLU A 40 11.60 -13.41 0.55
N LEU A 41 10.62 -13.06 1.38
CA LEU A 41 10.27 -11.65 1.66
C LEU A 41 11.16 -10.97 2.70
N VAL A 42 11.89 -11.73 3.53
CA VAL A 42 12.80 -11.14 4.53
C VAL A 42 13.85 -10.27 3.82
N PHE A 43 13.91 -9.01 4.22
CA PHE A 43 14.80 -8.05 3.61
C PHE A 43 16.23 -8.21 4.16
N SER A 44 17.19 -8.43 3.27
CA SER A 44 18.60 -8.58 3.64
C SER A 44 19.50 -8.12 2.50
N GLU A 45 20.79 -7.92 2.77
CA GLU A 45 21.78 -7.54 1.75
C GLU A 45 21.86 -8.54 0.57
N ASN A 46 21.53 -9.81 0.81
CA ASN A 46 21.54 -10.87 -0.19
C ASN A 46 20.19 -11.04 -0.92
N SER A 47 19.15 -10.28 -0.55
CA SER A 47 17.84 -10.42 -1.18
C SER A 47 17.87 -9.90 -2.62
N LYS A 48 17.00 -10.46 -3.48
CA LYS A 48 16.87 -10.01 -4.88
C LYS A 48 16.42 -8.54 -4.98
N THR A 49 15.63 -8.08 -4.01
CA THR A 49 15.08 -6.73 -3.97
C THR A 49 16.07 -5.68 -3.44
N PHE A 50 17.17 -6.09 -2.80
CA PHE A 50 18.13 -5.17 -2.19
C PHE A 50 18.73 -4.18 -3.19
N ASN A 51 19.18 -4.64 -4.36
CA ASN A 51 19.82 -3.78 -5.34
C ASN A 51 18.84 -2.74 -5.91
N ILE A 52 17.60 -3.15 -6.19
CA ILE A 52 16.53 -2.26 -6.67
C ILE A 52 16.12 -1.26 -5.59
N TRP A 53 16.01 -1.73 -4.34
CA TRP A 53 15.69 -0.86 -3.21
C TRP A 53 16.78 0.18 -2.97
N LYS A 54 18.05 -0.25 -3.06
CA LYS A 54 19.24 0.59 -2.87
C LYS A 54 19.38 1.66 -3.94
N ASP A 55 19.13 1.33 -5.21
CA ASP A 55 19.23 2.26 -6.32
C ASP A 55 18.12 1.98 -7.36
N THR A 56 17.23 2.95 -7.55
CA THR A 56 16.13 2.83 -8.49
C THR A 56 16.52 3.13 -9.94
N SER A 57 17.79 3.39 -10.25
CA SER A 57 18.24 3.71 -11.62
C SER A 57 18.02 2.57 -12.62
N SER A 58 17.90 1.32 -12.13
CA SER A 58 17.59 0.17 -12.97
C SER A 58 16.09 0.00 -13.23
N LEU A 59 15.23 0.74 -12.52
CA LEU A 59 13.78 0.72 -12.74
C LEU A 59 13.41 1.58 -13.96
N PRO A 60 12.24 1.35 -14.56
CA PRO A 60 11.66 2.31 -15.49
C PRO A 60 11.64 3.72 -14.89
N PRO A 61 11.88 4.77 -15.68
CA PRO A 61 11.94 6.14 -15.17
C PRO A 61 10.70 6.53 -14.36
N MET A 62 10.91 6.98 -13.13
CA MET A 62 9.86 7.55 -12.30
C MET A 62 9.72 9.04 -12.65
N TYR A 63 8.60 9.42 -13.25
CA TYR A 63 8.38 10.81 -13.65
C TYR A 63 7.67 11.58 -12.53
N LEU A 64 8.28 12.70 -12.11
CA LEU A 64 7.66 13.73 -11.30
C LEU A 64 7.17 14.85 -12.23
N ASP A 65 5.86 14.88 -12.47
CA ASP A 65 5.20 15.89 -13.30
C ASP A 65 4.64 16.99 -12.39
N ILE A 66 5.13 18.23 -12.53
CA ILE A 66 4.72 19.39 -11.71
C ILE A 66 3.84 20.33 -12.52
N TYR A 67 2.71 20.73 -11.95
CA TYR A 67 1.73 21.63 -12.53
C TYR A 67 1.55 22.86 -11.64
N PHE A 68 1.97 24.02 -12.12
CA PHE A 68 1.83 25.28 -11.40
C PHE A 68 0.43 25.88 -11.57
N PHE A 69 0.00 26.62 -10.57
CA PHE A 69 -1.13 27.54 -10.69
C PHE A 69 -0.59 28.96 -10.91
N ASN A 70 -0.69 29.44 -12.14
CA ASN A 70 -0.30 30.80 -12.54
C ASN A 70 -1.42 31.78 -12.20
N TRP A 71 -1.09 32.84 -11.44
CA TRP A 71 -2.06 33.81 -10.93
C TRP A 71 -2.20 35.02 -11.86
N THR A 72 -3.39 35.22 -12.44
CA THR A 72 -3.59 36.20 -13.51
C THR A 72 -4.13 37.57 -13.05
N ASN A 73 -4.68 37.67 -11.85
CA ASN A 73 -5.32 38.89 -11.34
C ASN A 73 -4.86 39.29 -9.91
N PRO A 74 -3.54 39.38 -9.63
CA PRO A 74 -3.05 39.68 -8.28
C PRO A 74 -3.55 41.00 -7.70
N GLU A 75 -3.60 42.04 -8.54
CA GLU A 75 -4.02 43.38 -8.13
C GLU A 75 -5.51 43.46 -7.73
N GLU A 76 -6.33 42.50 -8.18
CA GLU A 76 -7.76 42.48 -7.85
C GLU A 76 -8.04 41.89 -6.46
N LEU A 77 -7.06 41.27 -5.79
CA LEU A 77 -7.31 40.56 -4.53
C LEU A 77 -7.78 41.48 -3.40
N ILE A 78 -7.34 42.73 -3.43
CA ILE A 78 -7.73 43.75 -2.44
C ILE A 78 -9.17 44.22 -2.61
N ILE A 79 -9.80 43.91 -3.74
CA ILE A 79 -11.17 44.32 -4.05
C ILE A 79 -12.13 43.31 -3.40
N PRO A 80 -13.05 43.74 -2.51
CA PRO A 80 -13.99 42.84 -1.87
C PRO A 80 -14.79 42.01 -2.87
N GLY A 81 -14.85 40.70 -2.65
CA GLY A 81 -15.59 39.74 -3.49
C GLY A 81 -14.85 39.24 -4.73
N LYS A 82 -13.71 39.83 -5.10
CA LYS A 82 -12.84 39.29 -6.16
C LYS A 82 -12.05 38.09 -5.63
N LYS A 83 -11.98 37.04 -6.44
CA LYS A 83 -11.28 35.79 -6.13
C LYS A 83 -9.99 35.68 -6.95
N PRO A 84 -8.94 35.02 -6.43
CA PRO A 84 -7.78 34.66 -7.24
C PRO A 84 -8.19 33.84 -8.45
N ASN A 85 -7.76 34.24 -9.63
CA ASN A 85 -7.92 33.50 -10.87
C ASN A 85 -6.61 32.77 -11.21
N LEU A 86 -6.68 31.44 -11.15
CA LEU A 86 -5.54 30.56 -11.30
C LEU A 86 -5.67 29.76 -12.59
N VAL A 87 -4.62 29.77 -13.40
CA VAL A 87 -4.53 28.99 -14.63
C VAL A 87 -3.44 27.96 -14.47
N GLN A 88 -3.77 26.68 -14.68
CA GLN A 88 -2.79 25.61 -14.60
C GLN A 88 -1.77 25.71 -15.74
N VAL A 89 -0.49 25.56 -15.43
CA VAL A 89 0.63 25.55 -16.39
C VAL A 89 1.51 24.34 -16.11
N GLY A 90 1.81 23.54 -17.13
CA GLY A 90 2.62 22.33 -17.04
C GLY A 90 2.13 21.21 -17.97
N PRO A 91 2.64 19.98 -17.81
CA PRO A 91 3.60 19.57 -16.77
C PRO A 91 5.02 20.08 -17.02
N TYR A 92 5.76 20.32 -15.94
CA TYR A 92 7.22 20.35 -15.92
C TYR A 92 7.71 19.03 -15.35
N SER A 93 8.32 18.21 -16.20
CA SER A 93 8.61 16.80 -15.92
C SER A 93 10.07 16.60 -15.51
N PHE A 94 10.27 15.77 -14.49
CA PHE A 94 11.59 15.37 -14.02
C PHE A 94 11.65 13.86 -13.84
N VAL A 95 12.74 13.23 -14.27
CA VAL A 95 13.05 11.85 -13.91
C VAL A 95 13.61 11.85 -12.49
N GLU A 96 12.95 11.15 -11.57
CA GLU A 96 13.38 10.96 -10.19
C GLU A 96 14.16 9.65 -10.05
N VAL A 97 15.37 9.72 -9.48
CA VAL A 97 16.17 8.56 -9.09
C VAL A 97 16.38 8.60 -7.58
N ARG A 98 16.16 7.48 -6.90
CA ARG A 98 16.32 7.33 -5.45
C ARG A 98 17.49 6.41 -5.15
N GLN A 99 18.37 6.86 -4.27
CA GLN A 99 19.55 6.11 -3.83
C GLN A 99 19.63 6.09 -2.32
N LYS A 100 19.90 4.90 -1.75
CA LYS A 100 20.08 4.71 -0.31
C LYS A 100 21.58 4.67 0.00
N VAL A 101 21.99 5.49 0.95
CA VAL A 101 23.41 5.63 1.35
C VAL A 101 23.59 5.38 2.85
N ASN A 102 24.82 5.04 3.23
CA ASN A 102 25.19 4.65 4.60
C ASN A 102 24.29 3.54 5.18
N ILE A 103 24.00 2.54 4.35
CA ILE A 103 23.17 1.40 4.72
C ILE A 103 23.89 0.57 5.78
N THR A 104 23.25 0.34 6.91
CA THR A 104 23.75 -0.48 8.02
C THR A 104 22.66 -1.44 8.47
N PHE A 105 22.94 -2.74 8.42
CA PHE A 105 22.06 -3.76 8.98
C PHE A 105 22.41 -4.01 10.44
N HIS A 106 21.38 -4.21 11.27
CA HIS A 106 21.48 -4.38 12.72
C HIS A 106 20.89 -5.75 13.11
N PRO A 107 21.68 -6.85 13.09
CA PRO A 107 21.19 -8.19 13.39
C PRO A 107 20.67 -8.36 14.82
N GLU A 108 21.08 -7.50 15.75
CA GLU A 108 20.68 -7.53 17.15
C GLU A 108 19.20 -7.15 17.37
N ASN A 109 18.61 -6.38 16.46
CA ASN A 109 17.22 -5.93 16.55
C ASN A 109 16.43 -6.12 15.24
N ASP A 110 17.01 -6.84 14.26
CA ASP A 110 16.42 -7.13 12.95
C ASP A 110 16.01 -5.88 12.14
N THR A 111 16.78 -4.79 12.25
CA THR A 111 16.50 -3.55 11.51
C THR A 111 17.58 -3.20 10.49
N VAL A 112 17.26 -2.29 9.58
CA VAL A 112 18.19 -1.67 8.64
C VAL A 112 18.07 -0.16 8.73
N SER A 113 19.21 0.52 8.71
CA SER A 113 19.30 1.97 8.75
C SER A 113 19.99 2.56 7.54
N TYR A 114 19.52 3.72 7.09
CA TYR A 114 19.99 4.37 5.87
C TYR A 114 19.56 5.84 5.80
N PHE A 115 20.21 6.59 4.91
CA PHE A 115 19.71 7.86 4.39
C PHE A 115 19.20 7.67 2.97
N GLN A 116 18.25 8.51 2.58
CA GLN A 116 17.74 8.55 1.21
C GLN A 116 18.22 9.82 0.51
N GLN A 117 18.77 9.65 -0.69
CA GLN A 117 19.05 10.71 -1.65
C GLN A 117 18.05 10.61 -2.81
N ARG A 118 17.54 11.77 -3.23
CA ARG A 118 16.64 11.90 -4.38
C ARG A 118 17.29 12.81 -5.40
N TRP A 119 17.38 12.34 -6.62
CA TRP A 119 17.93 13.06 -7.76
C TRP A 119 16.81 13.37 -8.74
N TRP A 120 16.78 14.61 -9.25
CA TRP A 120 15.79 15.03 -10.23
C TRP A 120 16.49 15.54 -11.48
N TYR A 121 16.23 14.89 -12.61
CA TYR A 121 16.77 15.25 -13.92
C TYR A 121 15.64 15.80 -14.79
N PHE A 122 15.78 17.02 -15.27
CA PHE A 122 14.74 17.66 -16.08
C PHE A 122 14.54 16.93 -17.43
N ASP A 123 13.29 16.60 -17.73
CA ASP A 123 12.88 15.96 -18.99
C ASP A 123 12.20 17.00 -19.89
N GLN A 124 12.95 17.47 -20.90
CA GLN A 124 12.47 18.47 -21.84
C GLN A 124 11.42 17.93 -22.83
N GLU A 125 11.40 16.62 -23.11
CA GLU A 125 10.50 16.02 -24.10
C GLU A 125 9.07 15.90 -23.56
N ARG A 126 8.93 15.56 -22.28
CA ARG A 126 7.63 15.48 -21.59
C ARG A 126 7.14 16.81 -21.04
N THR A 127 8.02 17.81 -20.96
CA THR A 127 7.67 19.12 -20.43
C THR A 127 6.97 19.98 -21.48
N ASN A 128 5.82 20.54 -21.11
CA ASN A 128 5.10 21.50 -21.96
C ASN A 128 5.53 22.94 -21.64
N GLY A 129 6.79 23.26 -21.95
CA GLY A 129 7.39 24.55 -21.61
C GLY A 129 8.91 24.47 -21.39
N THR A 130 9.44 25.43 -20.66
CA THR A 130 10.87 25.49 -20.29
C THR A 130 11.04 25.89 -18.83
N LEU A 131 12.22 25.63 -18.26
CA LEU A 131 12.55 26.10 -16.91
C LEU A 131 12.62 27.63 -16.81
N GLN A 132 12.64 28.34 -17.94
CA GLN A 132 12.65 29.80 -18.05
C GLN A 132 11.24 30.41 -18.11
N ASP A 133 10.19 29.59 -18.14
CA ASP A 133 8.82 30.07 -18.15
C ASP A 133 8.51 30.84 -16.87
N ASN A 134 7.88 32.01 -17.02
CA ASN A 134 7.54 32.87 -15.90
C ASN A 134 6.19 32.48 -15.31
N ILE A 135 6.16 32.21 -14.01
CA ILE A 135 4.95 31.92 -13.25
C ILE A 135 4.77 33.01 -12.18
N THR A 136 3.58 33.61 -12.15
CA THR A 136 3.19 34.56 -11.11
C THR A 136 2.46 33.82 -10.00
N GLN A 137 2.96 33.93 -8.75
CA GLN A 137 2.40 33.25 -7.58
C GLN A 137 2.33 34.17 -6.37
N LEU A 138 1.66 33.70 -5.31
CA LEU A 138 1.70 34.33 -4.00
C LEU A 138 3.15 34.42 -3.50
N ASN A 139 3.54 35.55 -2.92
CA ASN A 139 4.84 35.70 -2.29
C ASN A 139 4.91 34.89 -0.99
N VAL A 140 5.28 33.62 -1.11
CA VAL A 140 5.31 32.67 0.00
C VAL A 140 6.29 33.08 1.09
N VAL A 141 7.42 33.71 0.73
CA VAL A 141 8.40 34.20 1.70
C VAL A 141 7.78 35.31 2.56
N ALA A 142 7.12 36.29 1.94
CA ALA A 142 6.46 37.38 2.64
C ALA A 142 5.29 36.91 3.52
N VAL A 143 4.49 35.95 3.03
CA VAL A 143 3.38 35.35 3.80
C VAL A 143 3.91 34.56 5.00
N SER A 144 4.97 33.78 4.80
CA SER A 144 5.59 33.00 5.87
C SER A 144 6.21 33.89 6.95
N ALA A 145 6.91 34.95 6.54
CA ALA A 145 7.42 35.95 7.46
C ALA A 145 6.29 36.61 8.25
N THR A 146 5.20 37.02 7.58
CA THR A 146 4.02 37.61 8.24
C THR A 146 3.38 36.66 9.25
N HIS A 147 3.29 35.38 8.92
CA HIS A 147 2.75 34.37 9.83
C HIS A 147 3.63 34.22 11.08
N LYS A 148 4.96 34.19 10.89
CA LYS A 148 5.92 33.97 11.96
C LYS A 148 6.07 35.15 12.93
N ILE A 149 6.07 36.39 12.43
CA ILE A 149 6.28 37.57 13.30
C ILE A 149 5.14 37.81 14.30
N ARG A 150 3.97 37.17 14.13
CA ARG A 150 2.82 37.27 15.06
C ARG A 150 3.19 36.92 16.51
N TYR A 151 4.22 36.09 16.67
CA TYR A 151 4.68 35.59 17.95
C TYR A 151 5.88 36.37 18.50
N TRP A 152 6.37 37.41 17.81
CA TRP A 152 7.52 38.21 18.23
C TRP A 152 7.11 39.38 19.12
N SER A 153 8.08 40.07 19.72
CA SER A 153 7.83 41.28 20.50
C SER A 153 7.26 42.41 19.63
N TYR A 154 6.41 43.26 20.22
CA TYR A 154 5.73 44.35 19.51
C TYR A 154 6.68 45.29 18.75
N PHE A 155 7.85 45.58 19.32
CA PHE A 155 8.88 46.38 18.65
C PHE A 155 9.36 45.72 17.35
N MET A 156 9.70 44.43 17.41
CA MET A 156 10.16 43.68 16.24
C MET A 156 9.06 43.52 15.19
N GLN A 157 7.81 43.33 15.62
CA GLN A 157 6.65 43.29 14.72
C GLN A 157 6.54 44.56 13.87
N ASN A 158 6.63 45.74 14.50
CA ASN A 158 6.53 47.03 13.80
C ASN A 158 7.70 47.26 12.84
N THR A 159 8.94 46.95 13.25
CA THR A 159 10.11 47.09 12.39
C THR A 159 10.03 46.18 11.17
N PHE A 160 9.71 44.89 11.35
CA PHE A 160 9.57 43.95 10.25
C PHE A 160 8.37 44.27 9.37
N SER A 161 7.26 44.74 9.93
CA SER A 161 6.12 45.22 9.12
C SER A 161 6.52 46.34 8.17
N TYR A 162 7.25 47.36 8.65
CA TYR A 162 7.64 48.48 7.80
C TYR A 162 8.51 48.01 6.63
N ILE A 163 9.48 47.15 6.91
CA ILE A 163 10.37 46.56 5.90
C ILE A 163 9.57 45.75 4.89
N LEU A 164 8.71 44.85 5.38
CA LEU A 164 7.93 43.94 4.55
C LEU A 164 6.99 44.70 3.61
N SER A 165 6.30 45.71 4.12
CA SER A 165 5.42 46.57 3.32
C SER A 165 6.19 47.48 2.36
N SER A 166 7.47 47.79 2.61
CA SER A 166 8.28 48.63 1.72
C SER A 166 9.04 47.85 0.64
N LYS A 167 9.36 46.58 0.89
CA LYS A 167 10.29 45.79 0.07
C LYS A 167 9.64 44.59 -0.61
N SER A 168 8.40 44.25 -0.26
CA SER A 168 7.74 43.05 -0.77
C SER A 168 6.37 43.36 -1.35
N ASN A 169 6.03 42.57 -2.35
CA ASN A 169 4.71 42.57 -2.95
C ASN A 169 3.96 41.30 -2.54
N LEU A 170 2.63 41.36 -2.69
CA LEU A 170 1.74 40.23 -2.46
C LEU A 170 2.00 39.08 -3.45
N SER A 171 2.30 39.41 -4.70
CA SER A 171 2.67 38.45 -5.74
C SER A 171 4.13 38.59 -6.14
N ILE A 172 4.70 37.50 -6.65
CA ILE A 172 6.02 37.45 -7.28
C ILE A 172 5.91 36.73 -8.62
N THR A 173 6.74 37.12 -9.58
CA THR A 173 6.91 36.43 -10.85
C THR A 173 8.34 35.92 -10.93
N LYS A 174 8.48 34.60 -11.10
CA LYS A 174 9.78 33.91 -11.15
C LYS A 174 9.75 32.83 -12.21
N THR A 175 10.94 32.45 -12.67
CA THR A 175 11.07 31.32 -13.60
C THR A 175 10.77 30.01 -12.87
N VAL A 176 10.32 28.99 -13.60
CA VAL A 176 10.07 27.65 -13.03
C VAL A 176 11.32 27.07 -12.38
N GLY A 177 12.49 27.26 -12.99
CA GLY A 177 13.77 26.83 -12.43
C GLY A 177 14.07 27.48 -11.07
N GLU A 178 13.84 28.79 -10.94
CA GLU A 178 13.98 29.53 -9.67
C GLU A 178 12.98 29.05 -8.62
N LEU A 179 11.72 28.80 -8.99
CA LEU A 179 10.69 28.33 -8.05
C LEU A 179 10.96 26.91 -7.53
N LEU A 180 11.60 26.05 -8.33
CA LEU A 180 11.87 24.66 -7.96
C LEU A 180 13.26 24.44 -7.35
N PHE A 181 14.29 24.27 -8.19
CA PHE A 181 15.59 23.73 -7.78
C PHE A 181 16.70 24.78 -7.70
N THR A 182 16.69 25.80 -8.57
CA THR A 182 17.72 26.85 -8.61
C THR A 182 17.61 27.79 -7.42
N GLY A 183 16.38 28.04 -6.97
CA GLY A 183 16.06 29.02 -5.94
C GLY A 183 16.21 30.47 -6.41
N TYR A 184 15.49 31.38 -5.78
CA TYR A 184 15.67 32.83 -5.94
C TYR A 184 16.07 33.49 -4.63
N ASP A 185 16.86 34.56 -4.74
CA ASP A 185 17.24 35.41 -3.62
C ASP A 185 16.04 36.28 -3.19
N ASP A 186 15.79 36.37 -1.89
CA ASP A 186 14.76 37.23 -1.31
C ASP A 186 15.33 38.10 -0.18
N THR A 187 14.95 39.38 -0.18
CA THR A 187 15.44 40.35 0.81
C THR A 187 15.10 39.97 2.25
N ILE A 188 13.94 39.35 2.49
CA ILE A 188 13.48 38.96 3.82
C ILE A 188 14.32 37.80 4.37
N ILE A 189 14.68 36.84 3.51
CA ILE A 189 15.51 35.70 3.89
C ILE A 189 16.89 36.19 4.35
N ASN A 190 17.49 37.09 3.56
CA ASN A 190 18.78 37.68 3.91
C ASN A 190 18.73 38.49 5.22
N MET A 191 17.64 39.21 5.47
CA MET A 191 17.45 39.94 6.73
C MET A 191 17.24 39.01 7.93
N GLY A 192 16.49 37.92 7.77
CA GLY A 192 16.26 36.94 8.83
C GLY A 192 17.58 36.36 9.38
N LYS A 193 18.56 36.12 8.50
CA LYS A 193 19.91 35.68 8.90
C LYS A 193 20.65 36.72 9.75
N VAL A 194 20.51 38.00 9.41
CA VAL A 194 21.16 39.11 10.13
C VAL A 194 20.54 39.33 11.51
N ALA A 195 19.23 39.10 11.62
CA ALA A 195 18.49 39.29 12.88
C ALA A 195 18.72 38.19 13.92
N ALA A 196 19.46 37.12 13.58
CA ALA A 196 19.80 35.99 14.48
C ALA A 196 18.60 35.43 15.25
N VAL A 197 17.42 35.42 14.62
CA VAL A 197 16.21 34.92 15.25
C VAL A 197 16.21 33.39 15.22
N ASP A 198 15.85 32.77 16.33
CA ASP A 198 15.71 31.32 16.42
C ASP A 198 14.75 30.80 15.33
N GLU A 199 15.06 29.61 14.81
CA GLU A 199 14.26 28.88 13.81
C GLU A 199 14.14 29.52 12.42
N VAL A 200 14.99 30.48 12.04
CA VAL A 200 15.08 30.92 10.63
C VAL A 200 15.59 29.75 9.76
N PRO A 201 14.98 29.47 8.59
CA PRO A 201 15.49 28.43 7.69
C PRO A 201 16.97 28.67 7.37
N PRO A 202 17.82 27.63 7.35
CA PRO A 202 19.26 27.78 7.13
C PRO A 202 19.65 28.12 5.68
N PHE A 203 18.68 28.46 4.83
CA PHE A 203 18.84 28.62 3.37
C PHE A 203 19.10 30.09 2.99
N ASP A 204 19.92 30.32 1.97
CA ASP A 204 20.15 31.62 1.32
C ASP A 204 19.12 31.98 0.26
N ARG A 205 18.51 30.98 -0.37
CA ARG A 205 17.48 31.15 -1.38
C ARG A 205 16.20 30.45 -1.01
N PHE A 206 15.10 30.89 -1.62
CA PHE A 206 13.85 30.16 -1.61
C PHE A 206 13.67 29.38 -2.91
N GLY A 207 13.30 28.11 -2.78
CA GLY A 207 12.75 27.27 -3.84
C GLY A 207 12.13 26.01 -3.21
N TRP A 208 11.09 25.47 -3.81
CA TRP A 208 10.32 24.34 -3.25
C TRP A 208 11.15 23.07 -3.09
N PHE A 209 12.19 22.90 -3.92
CA PHE A 209 13.14 21.80 -3.89
C PHE A 209 14.59 22.29 -3.75
N TYR A 210 14.78 23.54 -3.33
CA TYR A 210 16.12 24.13 -3.18
C TYR A 210 16.98 23.30 -2.23
N MET A 211 18.21 22.99 -2.66
CA MET A 211 19.17 22.09 -1.98
C MET A 211 18.73 20.64 -1.76
N ARG A 212 17.52 20.22 -2.18
CA ARG A 212 17.07 18.83 -1.98
C ARG A 212 17.76 17.85 -2.92
N ASN A 213 18.16 18.30 -4.12
CA ASN A 213 18.74 17.45 -5.16
C ASN A 213 20.05 16.79 -4.70
N GLY A 214 20.02 15.47 -4.51
CA GLY A 214 21.15 14.67 -4.02
C GLY A 214 21.45 14.80 -2.51
N SER A 215 20.62 15.49 -1.73
CA SER A 215 20.85 15.70 -0.30
C SER A 215 20.38 14.51 0.55
N THR A 216 21.07 14.24 1.65
CA THR A 216 20.70 13.25 2.68
C THR A 216 19.97 13.86 3.88
N GLU A 217 19.93 15.19 3.99
CA GLU A 217 19.44 15.87 5.19
C GLU A 217 17.92 16.04 5.21
N PHE A 218 17.30 16.20 4.02
CA PHE A 218 15.89 16.59 3.92
C PHE A 218 14.90 15.47 4.21
N ASP A 219 15.21 14.23 3.84
CA ASP A 219 14.34 13.07 4.10
C ASP A 219 14.64 12.48 5.48
N GLY A 220 15.86 12.68 5.98
CA GLY A 220 16.31 12.24 7.31
C GLY A 220 16.87 10.82 7.34
N TYR A 221 17.18 10.38 8.56
CA TYR A 221 17.68 9.04 8.86
C TYR A 221 16.51 8.08 9.12
N PHE A 222 16.51 6.93 8.46
CA PHE A 222 15.49 5.89 8.61
C PHE A 222 16.07 4.70 9.38
N ASN A 223 15.26 4.08 10.23
CA ASN A 223 15.49 2.75 10.78
C ASN A 223 14.21 1.93 10.60
N MET A 224 14.29 0.90 9.76
CA MET A 224 13.17 0.10 9.28
C MET A 224 13.36 -1.36 9.65
N ASP A 225 12.28 -2.04 10.00
CA ASP A 225 12.27 -3.46 10.31
C ASP A 225 12.41 -4.32 9.04
N THR A 226 13.29 -5.32 9.10
CA THR A 226 13.63 -6.20 7.96
C THR A 226 12.64 -7.36 7.78
N GLY A 227 11.76 -7.59 8.75
CA GLY A 227 10.85 -8.73 8.78
C GLY A 227 11.49 -10.06 9.18
N ASN A 228 12.77 -10.09 9.58
CA ASN A 228 13.51 -11.32 9.89
C ASN A 228 12.93 -12.09 11.10
N SER A 229 12.66 -11.40 12.22
CA SER A 229 12.01 -12.01 13.39
C SER A 229 10.51 -12.19 13.21
N ASN A 230 9.83 -11.18 12.65
CA ASN A 230 8.40 -11.25 12.37
C ASN A 230 8.09 -10.56 11.04
N ILE A 231 7.64 -11.35 10.06
CA ILE A 231 7.32 -10.85 8.71
C ILE A 231 6.21 -9.80 8.72
N SER A 232 5.31 -9.80 9.71
CA SER A 232 4.25 -8.80 9.85
C SER A 232 4.79 -7.39 10.13
N ASN A 233 6.08 -7.27 10.47
CA ASN A 233 6.76 -5.98 10.65
C ASN A 233 7.58 -5.56 9.43
N LEU A 234 7.64 -6.35 8.35
CA LEU A 234 8.42 -6.02 7.17
C LEU A 234 8.11 -4.60 6.67
N GLY A 235 9.14 -3.77 6.54
CA GLY A 235 8.99 -2.42 6.01
C GLY A 235 8.49 -1.39 7.02
N VAL A 236 8.14 -1.78 8.25
CA VAL A 236 7.65 -0.88 9.28
C VAL A 236 8.78 0.01 9.79
N LEU A 237 8.54 1.31 9.81
CA LEU A 237 9.48 2.29 10.33
C LEU A 237 9.47 2.26 11.86
N ARG A 238 10.64 2.09 12.48
CA ARG A 238 10.83 2.09 13.94
C ARG A 238 11.29 3.44 14.45
N ASN A 239 12.25 4.04 13.76
CA ASN A 239 12.78 5.34 14.11
C ASN A 239 12.95 6.20 12.87
N TRP A 240 12.69 7.49 13.04
CA TRP A 240 13.02 8.55 12.09
C TRP A 240 13.84 9.61 12.80
N ASN A 241 14.99 9.96 12.24
CA ASN A 241 15.95 10.88 12.87
C ASN A 241 16.30 10.47 14.32
N TYR A 242 16.59 9.18 14.51
CA TYR A 242 17.02 8.57 15.78
C TYR A 242 15.98 8.60 16.91
N LYS A 243 14.73 8.94 16.60
CA LYS A 243 13.62 8.95 17.55
C LYS A 243 12.47 8.08 17.06
N ASP A 244 11.73 7.52 18.00
CA ASP A 244 10.46 6.79 17.80
C ASP A 244 9.23 7.71 17.81
N THR A 245 9.45 8.99 18.13
CA THR A 245 8.42 10.03 18.19
C THR A 245 8.85 11.29 17.45
N ILE A 246 7.87 11.98 16.87
CA ILE A 246 8.03 13.28 16.21
C ILE A 246 7.78 14.42 17.19
N LYS A 247 8.54 15.50 17.07
CA LYS A 247 8.46 16.65 17.98
C LYS A 247 7.28 17.62 17.69
N TYR A 248 6.55 17.41 16.60
CA TYR A 248 5.62 18.40 16.06
C TYR A 248 4.19 18.30 16.60
N PHE A 249 3.82 17.13 17.13
CA PHE A 249 2.48 16.87 17.64
C PHE A 249 2.58 16.32 19.07
N LYS A 250 1.45 16.29 19.77
CA LYS A 250 1.33 15.64 21.09
C LYS A 250 0.96 14.16 20.92
N THR A 251 1.20 13.37 21.95
CA THR A 251 0.75 11.97 22.03
C THR A 251 -0.78 11.90 21.97
N PRO A 252 -1.38 10.94 21.23
CA PRO A 252 -0.73 9.83 20.51
C PRO A 252 -0.25 10.12 19.08
N CYS A 253 -0.48 11.30 18.53
CA CYS A 253 -0.19 11.61 17.11
C CYS A 253 1.26 11.96 16.83
N ASN A 254 2.10 11.90 17.86
CA ASN A 254 3.53 12.03 17.76
C ASN A 254 4.25 10.70 17.56
N ILE A 255 3.53 9.59 17.48
CA ILE A 255 4.09 8.25 17.30
C ILE A 255 4.48 8.06 15.83
N ILE A 256 5.65 7.45 15.60
CA ILE A 256 6.05 6.99 14.27
C ILE A 256 5.45 5.61 14.03
N GLU A 257 4.63 5.48 12.99
CA GLU A 257 4.02 4.23 12.59
C GLU A 257 3.84 4.15 11.07
N GLY A 258 3.69 2.93 10.57
CA GLY A 258 3.48 2.65 9.15
C GLY A 258 4.76 2.22 8.42
N SER A 259 4.58 1.90 7.15
CA SER A 259 5.66 1.53 6.23
C SER A 259 6.63 2.72 6.01
N ALA A 260 7.88 2.42 5.66
CA ALA A 260 8.83 3.39 5.13
C ALA A 260 8.54 3.83 3.67
N GLY A 261 7.66 3.11 2.96
CA GLY A 261 7.16 3.47 1.63
C GLY A 261 7.49 2.51 0.49
N GLU A 262 8.42 1.58 0.69
CA GLU A 262 8.77 0.58 -0.33
C GLU A 262 8.15 -0.81 -0.10
N PHE A 263 7.91 -1.16 1.16
CA PHE A 263 7.43 -2.49 1.54
C PHE A 263 6.23 -2.37 2.48
N TRP A 264 5.19 -3.14 2.23
CA TRP A 264 4.14 -3.38 3.21
C TRP A 264 4.23 -4.83 3.70
N PRO A 265 3.81 -5.11 4.95
CA PRO A 265 3.72 -6.47 5.45
C PRO A 265 2.91 -7.39 4.51
N PRO A 266 3.16 -8.71 4.48
CA PRO A 266 2.32 -9.64 3.74
C PRO A 266 0.94 -9.80 4.40
N TYR A 267 -0.02 -10.37 3.65
CA TYR A 267 -1.39 -10.63 4.08
C TYR A 267 -2.16 -9.37 4.50
N GLN A 268 -2.17 -8.37 3.61
CA GLN A 268 -2.91 -7.12 3.82
C GLN A 268 -4.42 -7.36 3.91
N THR A 269 -5.07 -6.73 4.88
CA THR A 269 -6.53 -6.78 5.02
C THR A 269 -7.21 -5.72 4.16
N GLU A 270 -8.51 -5.90 3.92
CA GLU A 270 -9.36 -4.97 3.14
C GLU A 270 -9.84 -3.78 4.00
N ASP A 271 -8.97 -3.24 4.87
CA ASP A 271 -9.31 -2.16 5.81
C ASP A 271 -8.54 -0.85 5.51
N GLU A 272 -7.28 -0.78 5.93
CA GLU A 272 -6.39 0.35 5.72
C GLU A 272 -4.92 -0.06 5.73
N ILE A 273 -4.09 0.75 5.09
CA ILE A 273 -2.63 0.65 5.16
C ILE A 273 -2.03 1.98 5.61
N ASN A 274 -0.90 1.90 6.30
CA ASN A 274 -0.26 3.07 6.90
C ASN A 274 1.12 3.30 6.30
N LEU A 275 1.47 4.55 6.04
CA LEU A 275 2.76 4.99 5.51
C LEU A 275 3.24 6.18 6.33
N PHE A 276 4.47 6.12 6.83
CA PHE A 276 5.08 7.32 7.40
C PHE A 276 5.60 8.21 6.27
N SER A 277 5.16 9.48 6.24
CA SER A 277 5.65 10.45 5.26
C SER A 277 6.57 11.46 5.93
N PRO A 278 7.89 11.43 5.66
CA PRO A 278 8.83 12.47 6.13
C PRO A 278 8.47 13.87 5.63
N ASP A 279 7.95 13.96 4.40
CA ASP A 279 7.55 15.24 3.79
C ASP A 279 6.31 15.86 4.44
N MET A 280 5.42 15.04 5.01
CA MET A 280 4.24 15.48 5.77
C MET A 280 4.44 15.42 7.29
N CYS A 281 5.56 14.86 7.73
CA CYS A 281 5.99 14.76 9.13
C CYS A 281 4.99 14.02 10.02
N ARG A 282 4.26 13.04 9.46
CA ARG A 282 3.25 12.24 10.16
C ARG A 282 2.93 10.94 9.41
N PRO A 283 2.34 9.93 10.07
CA PRO A 283 1.74 8.79 9.39
C PRO A 283 0.50 9.19 8.57
N LEU A 284 0.31 8.54 7.43
CA LEU A 284 -0.85 8.68 6.55
C LEU A 284 -1.55 7.32 6.46
N LEU A 285 -2.87 7.34 6.60
CA LEU A 285 -3.76 6.21 6.46
C LEU A 285 -4.39 6.20 5.07
N TYR A 286 -4.32 5.06 4.39
CA TYR A 286 -4.95 4.84 3.10
C TYR A 286 -6.04 3.79 3.26
N GLU A 287 -7.25 4.10 2.82
CA GLU A 287 -8.42 3.23 2.98
C GLU A 287 -8.61 2.34 1.76
N PHE A 288 -9.00 1.08 1.99
CA PHE A 288 -9.34 0.16 0.90
C PHE A 288 -10.59 0.66 0.15
N VAL A 289 -10.54 0.59 -1.19
CA VAL A 289 -11.68 0.98 -2.04
C VAL A 289 -12.19 -0.20 -2.85
N GLN A 290 -11.30 -0.87 -3.58
CA GLN A 290 -11.69 -1.92 -4.51
C GLN A 290 -10.54 -2.87 -4.83
N LYS A 291 -10.90 -4.05 -5.34
CA LYS A 291 -9.95 -4.96 -5.98
C LYS A 291 -9.77 -4.57 -7.43
N THR A 292 -8.53 -4.59 -7.90
CA THR A 292 -8.16 -4.31 -9.29
C THR A 292 -7.21 -5.39 -9.79
N THR A 293 -7.03 -5.46 -11.11
CA THR A 293 -6.08 -6.38 -11.72
C THR A 293 -5.06 -5.57 -12.50
N TYR A 294 -3.78 -5.79 -12.19
CA TYR A 294 -2.67 -5.13 -12.86
C TYR A 294 -1.69 -6.20 -13.36
N MET A 295 -1.39 -6.20 -14.66
CA MET A 295 -0.53 -7.23 -15.29
C MET A 295 -0.94 -8.67 -14.95
N GLU A 296 -2.25 -8.95 -14.93
CA GLU A 296 -2.84 -10.25 -14.55
C GLU A 296 -2.58 -10.69 -13.09
N ILE A 297 -2.19 -9.75 -12.22
CA ILE A 297 -2.05 -9.94 -10.78
C ILE A 297 -3.19 -9.21 -10.08
N GLU A 298 -3.88 -9.89 -9.17
CA GLU A 298 -4.92 -9.29 -8.33
C GLU A 298 -4.27 -8.37 -7.29
N GLY A 299 -4.80 -7.15 -7.15
CA GLY A 299 -4.31 -6.17 -6.19
C GLY A 299 -5.45 -5.45 -5.47
N ASN A 300 -5.23 -5.12 -4.22
CA ASN A 300 -6.10 -4.27 -3.42
C ASN A 300 -5.69 -2.81 -3.62
N GLN A 301 -6.63 -1.97 -4.05
CA GLN A 301 -6.40 -0.54 -4.22
C GLN A 301 -6.81 0.22 -2.96
N TYR A 302 -5.85 0.97 -2.42
CA TYR A 302 -6.01 1.85 -1.26
C TYR A 302 -5.86 3.29 -1.69
N VAL A 303 -6.65 4.21 -1.14
CA VAL A 303 -6.64 5.63 -1.50
C VAL A 303 -6.38 6.54 -0.32
N LEU A 304 -5.75 7.69 -0.57
CA LEU A 304 -5.71 8.77 0.43
C LEU A 304 -7.07 9.45 0.45
N GLY A 305 -7.82 9.31 1.54
CA GLY A 305 -9.18 9.81 1.63
C GLY A 305 -9.56 10.28 3.02
N GLU A 306 -10.79 10.00 3.44
CA GLU A 306 -11.39 10.63 4.63
C GLU A 306 -10.60 10.30 5.91
N LYS A 307 -10.04 9.10 6.02
CA LYS A 307 -9.23 8.70 7.19
C LYS A 307 -8.05 9.63 7.47
N THR A 308 -7.39 10.15 6.43
CA THR A 308 -6.24 11.07 6.61
C THR A 308 -6.61 12.54 6.44
N LEU A 309 -7.57 12.82 5.55
CA LEU A 309 -7.94 14.18 5.17
C LEU A 309 -9.09 14.74 5.99
N GLY A 310 -9.86 13.90 6.67
CA GLY A 310 -11.02 14.27 7.47
C GLY A 310 -10.69 14.64 8.91
N ASN A 311 -11.55 15.48 9.50
CA ASN A 311 -11.40 15.93 10.89
C ASN A 311 -12.05 14.98 11.92
N LYS A 312 -12.83 13.99 11.45
CA LYS A 312 -13.63 13.09 12.32
C LYS A 312 -13.06 11.68 12.42
N THR A 313 -11.83 11.45 11.97
CA THR A 313 -11.21 10.13 12.01
C THR A 313 -10.98 9.70 13.45
N ARG A 314 -11.63 8.61 13.88
CA ARG A 314 -11.49 8.05 15.22
C ARG A 314 -10.72 6.74 15.17
N ARG A 315 -9.80 6.55 16.11
CA ARG A 315 -9.06 5.29 16.31
C ARG A 315 -9.16 4.87 17.76
N ARG A 316 -9.44 3.58 17.96
CA ARG A 316 -9.43 2.95 19.27
C ARG A 316 -8.03 2.44 19.59
N TYR A 317 -7.53 2.75 20.78
CA TYR A 317 -6.28 2.24 21.32
C TYR A 317 -6.56 1.22 22.43
N PRO A 318 -5.65 0.27 22.68
CA PRO A 318 -5.75 -0.59 23.87
C PRO A 318 -5.78 0.26 25.15
N HIS A 319 -6.65 -0.10 26.09
CA HIS A 319 -6.86 0.66 27.33
C HIS A 319 -5.56 0.97 28.10
N ASP A 320 -4.62 0.02 28.13
CA ASP A 320 -3.32 0.18 28.78
C ASP A 320 -2.43 1.25 28.14
N GLN A 321 -2.64 1.58 26.87
CA GLN A 321 -1.96 2.68 26.20
C GLN A 321 -2.76 3.98 26.37
N ALA A 322 -4.09 3.89 26.19
CA ALA A 322 -4.99 5.04 26.24
C ALA A 322 -4.95 5.80 27.58
N LYS A 323 -4.77 5.08 28.69
CA LYS A 323 -4.68 5.67 30.05
C LYS A 323 -3.55 6.69 30.24
N TYR A 324 -2.55 6.72 29.35
CA TYR A 324 -1.42 7.64 29.41
C TYR A 324 -1.55 8.84 28.46
N PHE A 325 -2.62 8.92 27.66
CA PHE A 325 -2.85 10.09 26.81
C PHE A 325 -3.33 11.25 27.68
N GLU A 326 -2.70 12.43 27.54
CA GLU A 326 -3.14 13.64 28.25
C GLU A 326 -4.60 13.92 27.89
N ARG A 327 -5.50 13.87 28.89
CA ARG A 327 -6.87 14.36 28.70
C ARG A 327 -6.80 15.87 28.52
N THR A 328 -7.16 16.35 27.34
CA THR A 328 -7.38 17.77 27.10
C THR A 328 -8.66 18.20 27.83
N THR A 329 -8.61 18.34 29.14
CA THR A 329 -9.58 19.19 29.85
C THR A 329 -8.98 20.59 29.84
N THR A 330 -9.45 21.44 28.93
CA THR A 330 -9.11 22.85 29.04
C THR A 330 -9.80 23.42 30.29
N THR A 331 -9.22 24.45 30.90
CA THR A 331 -9.85 25.12 32.06
C THR A 331 -11.22 25.69 31.70
N GLU A 332 -11.47 26.00 30.42
CA GLU A 332 -12.80 26.41 29.93
C GLU A 332 -13.84 25.28 30.06
N ASP A 333 -13.48 24.01 29.80
CA ASP A 333 -14.37 22.86 30.01
C ASP A 333 -14.73 22.66 31.50
N PHE A 334 -13.85 23.09 32.40
CA PHE A 334 -14.08 23.00 33.85
C PHE A 334 -15.13 24.01 34.32
N PHE A 335 -15.12 25.24 33.78
CA PHE A 335 -16.06 26.30 34.17
C PHE A 335 -17.44 26.20 33.49
N GLU A 336 -17.56 25.56 32.32
CA GLU A 336 -18.87 25.29 31.73
C GLU A 336 -19.69 24.24 32.51
N SER A 337 -19.01 23.35 33.24
CA SER A 337 -19.66 22.29 34.03
C SER A 337 -20.30 22.78 35.34
N GLU A 338 -19.90 23.95 35.86
CA GLU A 338 -20.38 24.47 37.14
C GLU A 338 -21.62 25.39 37.05
N HIS A 339 -22.10 25.74 35.84
CA HIS A 339 -23.21 26.69 35.67
C HIS A 339 -24.43 26.20 34.89
N SER A 340 -24.51 24.91 34.58
CA SER A 340 -25.66 24.33 33.87
C SER A 340 -26.39 23.25 34.69
N ILE A 341 -26.96 23.66 35.84
CA ILE A 341 -28.09 22.91 36.44
C ILE A 341 -29.39 23.44 35.80
N GLU A 342 -29.62 23.08 34.55
CA GLU A 342 -30.96 23.08 33.97
C GLU A 342 -31.08 21.87 33.03
N VAL A 343 -31.97 20.96 33.41
CA VAL A 343 -32.19 19.65 32.78
C VAL A 343 -32.71 19.86 31.35
N THR A 344 -31.81 19.85 30.38
CA THR A 344 -32.15 19.71 28.97
C THR A 344 -31.13 18.80 28.31
N GLN A 345 -31.56 17.57 28.00
CA GLN A 345 -30.88 16.57 27.15
C GLN A 345 -29.41 16.26 27.49
N MET A 346 -29.19 15.09 28.10
CA MET A 346 -27.86 14.50 28.28
C MET A 346 -27.10 14.50 26.95
N PRO A 347 -25.82 14.94 26.89
CA PRO A 347 -25.03 14.84 25.67
C PRO A 347 -24.85 13.37 25.30
N GLU A 348 -25.12 13.04 24.04
CA GLU A 348 -25.11 11.70 23.47
C GLU A 348 -23.68 11.17 23.20
N ASP A 349 -22.66 11.71 23.90
CA ASP A 349 -21.27 11.28 23.78
C ASP A 349 -20.76 10.87 25.17
N THR A 350 -20.98 9.60 25.51
CA THR A 350 -20.08 8.91 26.44
C THR A 350 -18.80 8.65 25.65
N GLU A 351 -17.90 9.64 25.57
CA GLU A 351 -16.62 9.46 24.89
C GLU A 351 -15.82 8.35 25.58
N ASP A 352 -15.77 7.20 24.93
CA ASP A 352 -14.95 6.07 25.31
C ASP A 352 -13.49 6.55 25.43
N PRO A 353 -12.87 6.47 26.62
CA PRO A 353 -11.51 7.01 26.86
C PRO A 353 -10.45 6.35 25.98
N ASP A 354 -10.77 5.21 25.38
CA ASP A 354 -9.89 4.47 24.49
C ASP A 354 -9.97 4.95 23.04
N VAL A 355 -10.91 5.83 22.70
CA VAL A 355 -11.14 6.32 21.33
C VAL A 355 -10.60 7.75 21.19
N VAL A 356 -9.62 7.92 20.30
CA VAL A 356 -9.00 9.22 20.02
C VAL A 356 -9.41 9.70 18.62
N ASN A 357 -9.83 10.96 18.53
CA ASN A 357 -10.01 11.64 17.24
C ASN A 357 -8.64 12.06 16.67
N LEU A 358 -8.09 11.23 15.77
CA LEU A 358 -6.84 11.48 15.08
C LEU A 358 -6.88 12.74 14.20
N GLY A 359 -8.03 13.08 13.63
CA GLY A 359 -8.16 14.27 12.79
C GLY A 359 -7.87 15.55 13.56
N HIS A 360 -8.44 15.68 14.76
CA HIS A 360 -8.22 16.85 15.63
C HIS A 360 -6.82 16.91 16.24
N CYS A 361 -6.21 15.75 16.45
CA CYS A 361 -4.92 15.61 17.10
C CYS A 361 -3.76 16.24 16.29
N TYR A 362 -3.91 16.38 14.97
CA TYR A 362 -2.94 17.07 14.10
C TYR A 362 -3.20 18.58 13.93
N CYS A 363 -4.23 19.15 14.57
CA CYS A 363 -4.59 20.55 14.34
C CYS A 363 -3.68 21.57 15.04
N ASN A 364 -3.03 21.19 16.17
CA ASN A 364 -2.21 22.10 16.99
C ASN A 364 -2.90 23.46 17.29
N GLY A 365 -4.21 23.45 17.54
CA GLY A 365 -5.05 24.65 17.68
C GLY A 365 -6.35 24.55 16.88
N GLU A 366 -6.73 25.64 16.21
CA GLU A 366 -7.91 25.68 15.33
C GLU A 366 -7.72 24.72 14.14
N CYS A 367 -8.60 23.74 13.99
CA CYS A 367 -8.56 22.80 12.88
C CYS A 367 -8.84 23.49 11.54
N ASN A 368 -8.07 23.10 10.52
CA ASN A 368 -8.33 23.50 9.14
C ASN A 368 -9.58 22.78 8.57
N PRO A 369 -10.17 23.30 7.49
CA PRO A 369 -11.19 22.57 6.73
C PRO A 369 -10.71 21.18 6.31
N SER A 370 -11.65 20.24 6.23
CA SER A 370 -11.40 18.87 5.76
C SER A 370 -10.77 18.88 4.36
N GLY A 371 -9.85 17.95 4.08
CA GLY A 371 -9.10 17.89 2.83
C GLY A 371 -7.71 18.51 2.86
N LEU A 372 -7.31 19.10 3.99
CA LEU A 372 -6.01 19.75 4.16
C LEU A 372 -5.18 19.06 5.24
N ILE A 373 -3.88 18.97 4.97
CA ILE A 373 -2.86 18.46 5.88
C ILE A 373 -1.95 19.62 6.24
N ASN A 374 -2.01 20.08 7.49
CA ASN A 374 -1.17 21.15 7.99
C ASN A 374 0.27 20.63 8.21
N ILE A 375 1.25 21.21 7.51
CA ILE A 375 2.68 20.87 7.66
C ILE A 375 3.51 22.06 8.19
N THR A 376 2.85 23.09 8.70
CA THR A 376 3.49 24.33 9.18
C THR A 376 4.61 24.07 10.19
N ALA A 377 4.35 23.16 11.14
CA ALA A 377 5.27 22.85 12.23
C ALA A 377 6.61 22.28 11.74
N CYS A 378 6.62 21.54 10.63
CA CYS A 378 7.84 20.97 10.07
C CYS A 378 8.38 21.71 8.84
N ARG A 379 7.80 22.87 8.51
CA ARG A 379 8.26 23.78 7.46
C ARG A 379 8.69 25.13 8.04
N TYR A 380 9.43 25.10 9.16
CA TYR A 380 10.02 26.28 9.81
C TYR A 380 9.00 27.39 10.17
N GLY A 381 7.73 27.02 10.37
CA GLY A 381 6.64 27.94 10.66
C GLY A 381 5.99 28.59 9.43
N ALA A 382 6.37 28.20 8.21
CA ALA A 382 5.69 28.63 6.99
C ALA A 382 4.29 27.99 6.92
N PRO A 383 3.21 28.76 6.66
CA PRO A 383 1.84 28.28 6.76
C PRO A 383 1.43 27.46 5.52
N VAL A 384 2.07 26.30 5.34
CA VAL A 384 1.94 25.40 4.19
C VAL A 384 0.99 24.25 4.52
N PHE A 385 0.09 23.96 3.58
CA PHE A 385 -0.93 22.93 3.68
C PHE A 385 -0.92 22.06 2.43
N VAL A 386 -1.01 20.74 2.62
CA VAL A 386 -1.09 19.79 1.51
C VAL A 386 -2.53 19.32 1.32
N SER A 387 -2.97 19.20 0.08
CA SER A 387 -4.26 18.62 -0.30
C SER A 387 -4.09 17.63 -1.44
N LEU A 388 -5.18 16.98 -1.86
CA LEU A 388 -5.22 16.38 -3.19
C LEU A 388 -5.35 17.48 -4.26
N PRO A 389 -4.95 17.22 -5.52
CA PRO A 389 -5.03 18.21 -6.60
C PRO A 389 -6.44 18.76 -6.81
N HIS A 390 -6.50 20.06 -7.10
CA HIS A 390 -7.73 20.85 -7.23
C HIS A 390 -8.70 20.71 -6.05
N PHE A 391 -8.17 20.44 -4.85
CA PHE A 391 -8.95 20.17 -3.65
C PHE A 391 -9.93 18.99 -3.80
N TYR A 392 -9.52 17.94 -4.54
CA TYR A 392 -10.29 16.68 -4.61
C TYR A 392 -10.49 16.08 -3.22
N LYS A 393 -11.70 15.58 -2.93
CA LYS A 393 -12.14 15.08 -1.60
C LYS A 393 -11.98 16.07 -0.43
N ALA A 394 -11.89 17.37 -0.72
CA ALA A 394 -11.79 18.41 0.31
C ALA A 394 -13.14 19.13 0.51
N ASP A 395 -13.23 19.92 1.59
CA ASP A 395 -14.39 20.77 1.83
C ASP A 395 -14.61 21.73 0.64
N PRO A 396 -15.83 21.79 0.06
CA PRO A 396 -16.13 22.67 -1.08
C PRO A 396 -15.84 24.15 -0.83
N ILE A 397 -15.71 24.60 0.42
CA ILE A 397 -15.31 25.98 0.72
C ILE A 397 -13.95 26.33 0.11
N LEU A 398 -13.02 25.37 0.04
CA LEU A 398 -11.65 25.58 -0.44
C LEU A 398 -11.62 25.85 -1.94
N SER A 399 -12.29 24.99 -2.72
CA SER A 399 -12.37 25.17 -4.18
C SER A 399 -13.21 26.39 -4.56
N LYS A 400 -14.23 26.75 -3.77
CA LYS A 400 -15.06 27.95 -4.01
C LYS A 400 -14.34 29.27 -3.75
N GLN A 401 -13.24 29.28 -3.00
CA GLN A 401 -12.48 30.50 -2.68
C GLN A 401 -11.58 30.97 -3.84
N VAL A 402 -11.30 30.12 -4.83
CA VAL A 402 -10.43 30.40 -5.97
C VAL A 402 -11.11 30.03 -7.29
N ILE A 403 -10.73 30.67 -8.39
CA ILE A 403 -11.19 30.34 -9.74
C ILE A 403 -10.09 29.49 -10.41
N GLY A 404 -10.50 28.48 -11.18
CA GLY A 404 -9.59 27.58 -11.90
C GLY A 404 -9.41 26.19 -11.28
N MET A 405 -10.14 25.87 -10.21
CA MET A 405 -10.16 24.53 -9.63
C MET A 405 -11.19 23.65 -10.34
N ASN A 406 -10.76 22.48 -10.81
CA ASN A 406 -11.62 21.48 -11.43
C ASN A 406 -11.16 20.10 -10.98
N SER A 407 -11.77 19.53 -9.95
CA SER A 407 -11.36 18.24 -9.39
C SER A 407 -12.04 17.07 -10.11
N ASN A 408 -11.28 15.98 -10.32
CA ASN A 408 -11.81 14.72 -10.83
C ASN A 408 -11.05 13.55 -10.20
N GLU A 409 -11.69 12.40 -10.08
CA GLU A 409 -11.11 11.24 -9.41
C GLU A 409 -9.94 10.62 -10.19
N LYS A 410 -10.06 10.52 -11.51
CA LYS A 410 -9.08 9.83 -12.37
C LYS A 410 -7.69 10.48 -12.31
N ASP A 411 -7.66 11.81 -12.34
CA ASP A 411 -6.44 12.58 -12.43
C ASP A 411 -5.94 13.07 -11.07
N HIS A 412 -6.81 13.15 -10.04
CA HIS A 412 -6.48 13.79 -8.76
C HIS A 412 -6.59 12.86 -7.54
N SER A 413 -6.94 11.59 -7.72
CA SER A 413 -6.81 10.60 -6.64
C SER A 413 -5.35 10.24 -6.39
N PHE A 414 -4.99 10.06 -5.11
CA PHE A 414 -3.80 9.34 -4.71
C PHE A 414 -4.20 7.90 -4.39
N TYR A 415 -3.62 6.93 -5.09
CA TYR A 415 -3.84 5.52 -4.79
C TYR A 415 -2.55 4.69 -4.77
N ILE A 416 -2.60 3.59 -4.02
CA ILE A 416 -1.59 2.55 -3.91
C ILE A 416 -2.30 1.21 -4.14
N THR A 417 -1.85 0.46 -5.14
CA THR A 417 -2.35 -0.89 -5.42
C THR A 417 -1.32 -1.89 -4.91
N LEU A 418 -1.68 -2.70 -3.92
CA LEU A 418 -0.81 -3.74 -3.34
C LEU A 418 -1.32 -5.13 -3.71
N GLU A 419 -0.42 -6.06 -4.00
CA GLU A 419 -0.79 -7.48 -4.03
C GLU A 419 -1.01 -7.96 -2.59
N PRO A 420 -2.19 -8.52 -2.26
CA PRO A 420 -2.60 -8.74 -0.86
C PRO A 420 -1.74 -9.77 -0.12
N THR A 421 -1.23 -10.79 -0.80
CA THR A 421 -0.48 -11.89 -0.16
C THR A 421 0.92 -11.46 0.24
N THR A 422 1.61 -10.73 -0.62
CA THR A 422 3.01 -10.33 -0.47
C THR A 422 3.21 -8.93 0.07
N GLY A 423 2.22 -8.04 -0.09
CA GLY A 423 2.33 -6.62 0.26
C GLY A 423 3.15 -5.80 -0.75
N ILE A 424 3.50 -6.38 -1.91
CA ILE A 424 4.30 -5.70 -2.93
C ILE A 424 3.43 -4.70 -3.71
N PRO A 425 3.88 -3.44 -3.88
CA PRO A 425 3.17 -2.47 -4.69
C PRO A 425 3.23 -2.81 -6.18
N LEU A 426 2.06 -2.92 -6.81
CA LEU A 426 1.90 -3.12 -8.25
C LEU A 426 1.88 -1.78 -9.00
N GLU A 427 1.16 -0.81 -8.45
CA GLU A 427 0.99 0.51 -9.05
C GLU A 427 0.80 1.55 -7.93
N VAL A 428 1.48 2.69 -8.04
CA VAL A 428 1.33 3.82 -7.15
C VAL A 428 1.15 5.08 -7.97
N ALA A 429 0.08 5.84 -7.70
CA ALA A 429 -0.11 7.18 -8.22
C ALA A 429 -0.13 8.16 -7.05
N ALA A 430 1.03 8.74 -6.74
CA ALA A 430 1.17 9.75 -5.70
C ALA A 430 0.87 11.13 -6.30
N ARG A 431 -0.24 11.74 -5.85
CA ARG A 431 -0.69 13.04 -6.36
C ARG A 431 -1.07 13.94 -5.21
N LEU A 432 -0.38 15.08 -5.09
CA LEU A 432 -0.55 16.02 -3.98
C LEU A 432 -0.41 17.45 -4.49
N GLN A 433 -1.06 18.37 -3.78
CA GLN A 433 -1.08 19.79 -4.05
C GLN A 433 -0.56 20.57 -2.85
N ILE A 434 0.30 21.54 -3.12
CA ILE A 434 0.84 22.46 -2.12
C ILE A 434 0.02 23.75 -2.13
N ASN A 435 -0.43 24.14 -0.95
CA ASN A 435 -1.22 25.34 -0.71
C ASN A 435 -0.56 26.18 0.39
N VAL A 436 -0.76 27.49 0.35
CA VAL A 436 -0.27 28.42 1.38
C VAL A 436 -1.45 29.19 1.95
N LEU A 437 -1.59 29.21 3.28
CA LEU A 437 -2.65 29.98 3.92
C LEU A 437 -2.33 31.47 3.86
N LEU A 438 -3.11 32.20 3.06
CA LEU A 438 -3.17 33.65 3.06
C LEU A 438 -4.28 34.08 4.01
N GLN A 439 -4.01 35.05 4.89
CA GLN A 439 -5.01 35.55 5.82
C GLN A 439 -4.70 36.99 6.24
N PRO A 440 -5.74 37.76 6.66
CA PRO A 440 -5.56 39.10 7.19
C PRO A 440 -4.51 39.13 8.31
N SER A 441 -3.70 40.18 8.33
CA SER A 441 -2.78 40.47 9.43
C SER A 441 -2.96 41.92 9.83
N GLN A 442 -3.23 42.20 11.11
CA GLN A 442 -3.26 43.59 11.61
C GLN A 442 -1.85 44.18 11.81
N ILE A 443 -0.84 43.31 11.83
CA ILE A 443 0.55 43.69 12.07
C ILE A 443 1.21 44.20 10.79
N VAL A 444 0.92 43.55 9.65
CA VAL A 444 1.59 43.85 8.37
C VAL A 444 0.60 44.47 7.40
N SER A 445 0.79 45.76 7.10
CA SER A 445 -0.13 46.52 6.25
C SER A 445 -0.33 45.93 4.86
N LEU A 446 0.70 45.28 4.29
CA LEU A 446 0.63 44.56 3.01
C LEU A 446 -0.48 43.48 3.00
N PHE A 447 -0.80 42.89 4.15
CA PHE A 447 -1.78 41.82 4.30
C PHE A 447 -3.01 42.23 5.13
N ASN A 448 -3.27 43.53 5.34
CA ASN A 448 -4.44 43.98 6.11
C ASN A 448 -5.78 43.56 5.45
N ASN A 449 -5.86 43.71 4.13
CA ASN A 449 -7.12 43.62 3.37
C ASN A 449 -7.21 42.36 2.48
N VAL A 450 -6.39 41.34 2.75
CA VAL A 450 -6.42 40.08 1.99
C VAL A 450 -7.47 39.13 2.57
N PRO A 451 -8.12 38.27 1.77
CA PRO A 451 -9.04 37.26 2.30
C PRO A 451 -8.31 36.12 3.02
N LYS A 452 -8.98 35.45 3.98
CA LYS A 452 -8.54 34.14 4.51
C LYS A 452 -8.82 33.07 3.44
N THR A 453 -7.77 32.56 2.79
CA THR A 453 -7.87 31.56 1.72
C THR A 453 -6.65 30.63 1.71
N TYR A 454 -6.86 29.37 1.37
CA TYR A 454 -5.78 28.41 1.15
C TYR A 454 -5.38 28.48 -0.32
N PHE A 455 -4.32 29.23 -0.62
CA PHE A 455 -3.92 29.60 -1.96
C PHE A 455 -3.13 28.45 -2.62
N PRO A 456 -3.64 27.82 -3.70
CA PRO A 456 -2.91 26.77 -4.44
C PRO A 456 -1.66 27.31 -5.12
N ILE A 457 -0.53 26.63 -4.95
CA ILE A 457 0.74 27.00 -5.57
C ILE A 457 1.04 26.09 -6.76
N PHE A 458 1.13 24.79 -6.52
CA PHE A 458 1.31 23.78 -7.56
C PHE A 458 0.82 22.44 -7.05
N TRP A 459 0.58 21.52 -7.96
CA TRP A 459 0.41 20.11 -7.64
C TRP A 459 1.38 19.27 -8.44
N PHE A 460 1.64 18.06 -7.98
CA PHE A 460 2.52 17.14 -8.69
C PHE A 460 1.88 15.76 -8.78
N SER A 461 2.28 15.05 -9.83
CA SER A 461 1.93 13.65 -10.06
C SER A 461 3.21 12.84 -10.19
N MET A 462 3.29 11.75 -9.47
CA MET A 462 4.31 10.75 -9.63
C MET A 462 3.64 9.38 -9.73
N LYS A 463 3.87 8.71 -10.86
CA LYS A 463 3.33 7.39 -11.12
C LYS A 463 4.46 6.38 -11.19
N VAL A 464 4.37 5.33 -10.39
CA VAL A 464 5.35 4.24 -10.33
C VAL A 464 4.61 2.93 -10.55
N ASN A 465 5.14 2.12 -11.45
CA ASN A 465 4.60 0.80 -11.77
C ASN A 465 5.65 -0.26 -11.46
N ILE A 466 5.19 -1.45 -11.12
CA ILE A 466 6.05 -2.62 -11.02
C ILE A 466 6.72 -2.92 -12.39
N PRO A 467 8.03 -3.18 -12.44
CA PRO A 467 8.69 -3.65 -13.66
C PRO A 467 8.11 -4.97 -14.17
N GLU A 468 8.10 -5.18 -15.49
CA GLU A 468 7.51 -6.37 -16.12
C GLU A 468 8.18 -7.69 -15.69
N ASP A 469 9.50 -7.68 -15.48
CA ASP A 469 10.27 -8.83 -15.01
C ASP A 469 9.91 -9.18 -13.56
N LEU A 470 9.78 -8.17 -12.69
CA LEU A 470 9.37 -8.36 -11.30
C LEU A 470 7.91 -8.82 -11.21
N ALA A 471 7.01 -8.26 -12.04
CA ALA A 471 5.62 -8.67 -12.14
C ALA A 471 5.50 -10.13 -12.60
N SER A 472 6.25 -10.52 -13.63
CA SER A 472 6.26 -11.91 -14.14
C SER A 472 6.76 -12.88 -13.07
N ASN A 473 7.85 -12.55 -12.38
CA ASN A 473 8.38 -13.35 -11.28
C ASN A 473 7.37 -13.48 -10.13
N LEU A 474 6.73 -12.38 -9.75
CA LEU A 474 5.69 -12.37 -8.72
C LEU A 474 4.50 -13.25 -9.11
N LYS A 475 4.04 -13.16 -10.36
CA LYS A 475 2.95 -14.00 -10.89
C LYS A 475 3.28 -15.49 -10.77
N TYR A 476 4.46 -15.92 -11.24
CA TYR A 476 4.88 -17.32 -11.10
C TYR A 476 4.99 -17.74 -9.64
N PHE A 477 5.49 -16.85 -8.78
CA PHE A 477 5.62 -17.10 -7.36
C PHE A 477 4.26 -17.34 -6.69
N LEU A 478 3.26 -16.49 -6.96
CA LEU A 478 1.90 -16.63 -6.43
C LEU A 478 1.21 -17.92 -6.90
N LEU A 479 1.54 -18.41 -8.10
CA LEU A 479 1.00 -19.66 -8.63
C LEU A 479 1.59 -20.92 -7.99
N ILE A 480 2.72 -20.83 -7.25
CA ILE A 480 3.39 -21.99 -6.65
C ILE A 480 2.45 -22.79 -5.76
N SER A 481 1.64 -22.13 -4.92
CA SER A 481 0.70 -22.80 -4.02
C SER A 481 -0.30 -23.67 -4.79
N SER A 482 -0.92 -23.11 -5.83
CA SER A 482 -1.86 -23.81 -6.71
C SER A 482 -1.18 -24.93 -7.49
N LEU A 483 0.04 -24.70 -8.02
CA LEU A 483 0.80 -25.73 -8.73
C LEU A 483 1.16 -26.91 -7.81
N CYS A 484 1.64 -26.65 -6.60
CA CYS A 484 1.91 -27.69 -5.59
C CYS A 484 0.65 -28.51 -5.29
N PHE A 485 -0.49 -27.84 -5.15
CA PHE A 485 -1.78 -28.51 -4.94
C PHE A 485 -2.16 -29.43 -6.10
N TYR A 486 -2.14 -28.93 -7.34
CA TYR A 486 -2.51 -29.71 -8.53
C TYR A 486 -1.52 -30.83 -8.85
N VAL A 487 -0.20 -30.60 -8.68
CA VAL A 487 0.82 -31.65 -8.80
C VAL A 487 0.58 -32.74 -7.76
N GLY A 488 0.22 -32.37 -6.51
CA GLY A 488 -0.19 -33.32 -5.49
C GLY A 488 -1.37 -34.19 -5.91
N LEU A 489 -2.42 -33.60 -6.50
CA LEU A 489 -3.57 -34.33 -7.04
C LEU A 489 -3.17 -35.28 -8.18
N ILE A 490 -2.31 -34.85 -9.11
CA ILE A 490 -1.83 -35.69 -10.22
C ILE A 490 -1.03 -36.88 -9.68
N ILE A 491 -0.14 -36.66 -8.72
CA ILE A 491 0.65 -37.73 -8.09
C ILE A 491 -0.27 -38.72 -7.35
N MET A 492 -1.29 -38.23 -6.64
CA MET A 492 -2.28 -39.10 -5.98
C MET A 492 -3.06 -39.95 -6.98
N THR A 493 -3.55 -39.36 -8.06
CA THR A 493 -4.30 -40.09 -9.11
C THR A 493 -3.43 -41.14 -9.81
N LEU A 494 -2.16 -40.84 -10.07
CA LEU A 494 -1.22 -41.83 -10.62
C LEU A 494 -0.99 -42.98 -9.63
N GLY A 495 -0.81 -42.67 -8.34
CA GLY A 495 -0.64 -43.67 -7.29
C GLY A 495 -1.85 -44.60 -7.14
N THR A 496 -3.08 -44.05 -7.21
CA THR A 496 -4.31 -44.85 -7.15
C THR A 496 -4.48 -45.72 -8.39
N LEU A 497 -4.19 -45.20 -9.60
CA LEU A 497 -4.24 -45.99 -10.84
C LEU A 497 -3.27 -47.19 -10.80
N ILE A 498 -2.07 -47.01 -10.24
CA ILE A 498 -1.11 -48.11 -10.06
C ILE A 498 -1.70 -49.17 -9.13
N LEU A 499 -2.27 -48.79 -7.98
CA LEU A 499 -2.90 -49.75 -7.06
C LEU A 499 -4.09 -50.47 -7.69
N VAL A 500 -4.96 -49.76 -8.41
CA VAL A 500 -6.11 -50.37 -9.11
C VAL A 500 -5.62 -51.35 -10.17
N SER A 501 -4.59 -51.01 -10.94
CA SER A 501 -4.02 -51.91 -11.97
C SER A 501 -3.47 -53.20 -11.35
N ILE A 502 -2.84 -53.13 -10.17
CA ILE A 502 -2.34 -54.29 -9.43
C ILE A 502 -3.51 -55.15 -8.94
N VAL A 503 -4.56 -54.54 -8.38
CA VAL A 503 -5.77 -55.25 -7.92
C VAL A 503 -6.45 -55.95 -9.09
N LEU A 504 -6.65 -55.26 -10.22
CA LEU A 504 -7.24 -55.84 -11.43
C LEU A 504 -6.40 -57.00 -11.97
N PHE A 505 -5.07 -56.86 -12.00
CA PHE A 505 -4.17 -57.94 -12.40
C PHE A 505 -4.30 -59.16 -11.49
N HIS A 506 -4.39 -58.96 -10.17
CA HIS A 506 -4.61 -60.05 -9.20
C HIS A 506 -5.97 -60.72 -9.38
N VAL A 507 -7.04 -59.96 -9.62
CA VAL A 507 -8.38 -60.48 -9.89
C VAL A 507 -8.41 -61.28 -11.20
N MET A 508 -7.82 -60.75 -12.28
CA MET A 508 -7.72 -61.44 -13.57
C MET A 508 -6.91 -62.74 -13.45
N LYS A 509 -5.79 -62.73 -12.73
CA LYS A 509 -4.98 -63.93 -12.48
C LYS A 509 -5.74 -64.98 -11.66
N ARG A 510 -6.52 -64.55 -10.66
CA ARG A 510 -7.38 -65.43 -9.86
C ARG A 510 -8.50 -66.03 -10.71
N SER A 511 -9.16 -65.22 -11.53
CA SER A 511 -10.18 -65.67 -12.48
C SER A 511 -9.63 -66.69 -13.48
N ARG A 512 -8.44 -66.44 -14.04
CA ARG A 512 -7.77 -67.36 -14.97
C ARG A 512 -7.40 -68.70 -14.32
N LYS A 513 -6.89 -68.68 -13.09
CA LYS A 513 -6.63 -69.91 -12.30
C LYS A 513 -7.92 -70.69 -12.02
N ASN A 514 -9.00 -70.01 -11.64
CA ASN A 514 -10.30 -70.66 -11.41
C ASN A 514 -10.84 -71.27 -12.71
N HIS A 515 -10.67 -70.61 -13.85
CA HIS A 515 -11.09 -71.12 -15.16
C HIS A 515 -10.22 -72.31 -15.63
N GLU A 516 -8.93 -72.33 -15.32
CA GLU A 516 -8.05 -73.48 -15.58
C GLU A 516 -8.39 -74.67 -14.67
N GLN A 517 -8.68 -74.45 -13.39
CA GLN A 517 -9.19 -75.50 -12.49
C GLN A 517 -10.56 -76.04 -12.93
N LEU A 518 -11.45 -75.17 -13.40
CA LEU A 518 -12.75 -75.60 -13.93
C LEU A 518 -12.57 -76.46 -15.21
N LYS A 519 -11.65 -76.08 -16.11
CA LYS A 519 -11.29 -76.90 -17.27
C LYS A 519 -10.69 -78.24 -16.87
N LEU A 520 -9.74 -78.27 -15.93
CA LEU A 520 -9.13 -79.50 -15.40
C LEU A 520 -10.18 -80.45 -14.78
N ASN A 521 -11.13 -79.92 -14.00
CA ASN A 521 -12.23 -80.70 -13.45
C ASN A 521 -13.14 -81.27 -14.55
N ILE A 522 -13.47 -80.49 -15.59
CA ILE A 522 -14.28 -80.96 -16.73
C ILE A 522 -13.53 -82.05 -17.52
N THR A 523 -12.21 -81.93 -17.66
CA THR A 523 -11.38 -82.92 -18.40
C THR A 523 -11.21 -84.22 -17.60
N ASN A 524 -11.08 -84.14 -16.27
CA ASN A 524 -11.03 -85.31 -15.40
C ASN A 524 -12.36 -86.07 -15.41
N VAL A 525 -13.49 -85.37 -15.38
CA VAL A 525 -14.84 -85.97 -15.52
C VAL A 525 -15.03 -86.65 -16.89
N SER A 526 -14.42 -86.13 -17.97
CA SER A 526 -14.44 -86.82 -19.26
C SER A 526 -13.52 -88.04 -19.31
N SER A 527 -12.40 -88.03 -18.56
CA SER A 527 -11.48 -89.16 -18.47
C SER A 527 -12.03 -90.32 -17.64
N GLU A 528 -12.78 -90.05 -16.57
CA GLU A 528 -13.50 -91.08 -15.79
C GLU A 528 -14.59 -91.76 -16.61
N LYS A 529 -15.25 -91.03 -17.53
CA LYS A 529 -16.21 -91.61 -18.46
C LYS A 529 -15.59 -92.46 -19.57
N THR A 530 -14.28 -92.38 -19.80
CA THR A 530 -13.58 -93.19 -20.82
C THR A 530 -12.98 -94.49 -20.29
N SER A 531 -13.05 -94.74 -18.97
CA SER A 531 -12.57 -95.98 -18.32
C SER A 531 -13.63 -97.05 -18.06
N GLU A 532 -14.90 -96.84 -18.40
CA GLU A 532 -15.91 -97.91 -18.40
C GLU A 532 -16.06 -98.50 -19.81
N SER A 533 -15.24 -99.52 -20.09
CA SER A 533 -15.40 -100.39 -21.24
C SER A 533 -16.59 -101.34 -21.05
N ILE A 534 -17.65 -101.07 -21.82
CA ILE A 534 -18.53 -102.01 -22.54
C ILE A 534 -18.37 -103.50 -22.17
N TYR A 535 -19.42 -104.10 -21.59
CA TYR A 535 -19.80 -105.47 -21.90
C TYR A 535 -21.16 -105.46 -22.59
N VAL A 536 -21.17 -105.95 -23.83
CA VAL A 536 -22.35 -106.20 -24.64
C VAL A 536 -22.94 -107.53 -24.21
N ASP A 537 -24.22 -107.55 -23.87
CA ASP A 537 -25.07 -108.71 -24.12
C ASP A 537 -26.40 -108.24 -24.73
N LYS A 538 -26.86 -109.03 -25.69
CA LYS A 538 -27.94 -108.76 -26.66
C LYS A 538 -29.10 -109.75 -26.38
N PRO A 539 -30.26 -109.62 -27.04
CA PRO A 539 -31.46 -108.88 -26.64
C PRO A 539 -32.67 -109.81 -26.32
N ASN A 540 -33.85 -109.20 -26.10
CA ASN A 540 -35.24 -109.72 -26.04
C ASN A 540 -35.87 -109.44 -24.66
N HIS A 541 -37.12 -109.05 -24.49
CA HIS A 541 -38.31 -108.91 -25.34
C HIS A 541 -39.31 -108.04 -24.52
N ASP A 542 -40.26 -107.38 -25.22
CA ASP A 542 -41.58 -106.94 -24.71
C ASP A 542 -41.63 -105.83 -23.66
N GLU A 543 -42.61 -104.93 -23.58
CA GLU A 543 -43.78 -104.52 -24.39
C GLU A 543 -44.23 -103.20 -23.73
N ASP A 544 -44.78 -102.26 -24.53
CA ASP A 544 -45.84 -101.30 -24.16
C ASP A 544 -45.62 -100.25 -23.02
N SER A 545 -46.23 -99.07 -23.01
CA SER A 545 -47.03 -98.27 -23.94
C SER A 545 -47.17 -96.84 -23.36
N HIS A 546 -47.34 -95.83 -24.23
CA HIS A 546 -48.02 -94.51 -24.09
C HIS A 546 -47.90 -93.68 -22.78
N VAL A 547 -47.58 -92.36 -22.79
CA VAL A 547 -48.46 -91.18 -23.05
C VAL A 547 -47.56 -89.91 -22.87
N ARG A 548 -47.27 -89.06 -23.86
CA ARG A 548 -47.94 -87.85 -24.41
C ARG A 548 -48.03 -86.58 -23.51
N ASN A 549 -47.32 -85.51 -23.95
CA ASN A 549 -47.55 -84.04 -23.84
C ASN A 549 -47.64 -83.40 -22.42
N ASP A 550 -47.27 -82.13 -22.14
CA ASP A 550 -47.47 -80.87 -22.87
C ASP A 550 -46.59 -79.70 -22.34
N ARG A 551 -46.19 -78.80 -23.27
CA ARG A 551 -46.14 -77.31 -23.27
C ARG A 551 -45.70 -76.44 -22.05
N ARG A 552 -44.73 -75.56 -22.42
CA ARG A 552 -44.64 -74.07 -22.31
C ARG A 552 -44.62 -73.40 -20.92
N LEU A 553 -43.69 -72.44 -20.76
CA LEU A 553 -43.96 -70.99 -20.76
C LEU A 553 -42.64 -70.17 -20.68
N TYR A 554 -42.53 -69.15 -21.53
CA TYR A 554 -41.56 -68.05 -21.43
C TYR A 554 -42.06 -66.98 -20.45
N PRO A 555 -41.21 -66.03 -20.05
CA PRO A 555 -41.47 -64.66 -20.50
C PRO A 555 -40.22 -63.91 -20.99
N LYS A 556 -40.47 -62.94 -21.87
CA LYS A 556 -39.53 -61.96 -22.44
C LYS A 556 -39.61 -60.64 -21.66
N LEU A 557 -38.43 -60.01 -21.52
CA LEU A 557 -38.10 -58.58 -21.61
C LEU A 557 -38.76 -57.59 -20.63
N TYR A 558 -37.92 -56.89 -19.84
CA TYR A 558 -37.44 -55.54 -20.19
C TYR A 558 -36.00 -55.35 -19.73
#